data_AF-A0A959UW78-F1
#
_entry.id   AF-A0A959UW78-F1
#
_cell.length_a   1.000
_cell.length_b   1.000
_cell.length_c   1.000
_cell.angle_alpha   90.00
_cell.angle_beta   90.00
_cell.angle_gamma   90.00
#
_symmetry.space_group_name_H-M   'P 1'
#
loop_
_entity.id
_entity.type
_entity.pdbx_description
1 polymer ?
#
loop_
_entity_poly.entity_id
_entity_poly.type
_entity_poly.pdbx_seq_one_letter_code
_entity_poly.pdbx_strand_id
1 'polypeptide(L)'
;MRTPHIHLMLGLAAVLLMAGCSGSKSYSKKADKLDEAGMYSEAADFYYQALVRNNKNIDATIGLKKTGQQVLDDKLSNFFKAFSMGGQKREAVDAYLDGKSYLERARRVGVQLEIPDHYKRDFEEVKGEFLVELYERGQSLLEKQDFKGAEATFAEIAKLEPDYKDANSLQALAYLEPLYRQGKADLEGGHYRKAYDELDKVVAKDAGYKDARELRDQAVTLGRYSIG
;
A
#
# COMPACT_ATOMS: atom_id res chain seq x y z
N MET A 1 -27.90 -49.32 -23.71
CA MET A 1 -26.56 -49.22 -23.09
C MET A 1 -26.54 -47.99 -22.20
N ARG A 2 -26.53 -48.18 -20.87
CA ARG A 2 -26.54 -47.12 -19.86
C ARG A 2 -25.18 -46.43 -19.83
N THR A 3 -25.16 -45.10 -19.87
CA THR A 3 -23.96 -44.26 -19.69
C THR A 3 -23.58 -44.19 -18.21
N PRO A 4 -22.61 -44.99 -17.71
CA PRO A 4 -22.26 -45.04 -16.29
C PRO A 4 -21.39 -43.84 -15.88
N HIS A 5 -20.80 -43.16 -16.87
CA HIS A 5 -19.83 -42.09 -16.66
C HIS A 5 -20.45 -40.76 -16.22
N ILE A 6 -21.72 -40.51 -16.55
CA ILE A 6 -22.42 -39.26 -16.15
C ILE A 6 -22.70 -39.24 -14.64
N HIS A 7 -23.09 -40.38 -14.06
CA HIS A 7 -23.31 -40.49 -12.61
C HIS A 7 -22.00 -40.49 -11.80
N LEU A 8 -20.93 -41.03 -12.37
CA LEU A 8 -19.60 -41.03 -11.74
C LEU A 8 -19.00 -39.61 -11.70
N MET A 9 -19.19 -38.81 -12.76
CA MET A 9 -18.77 -37.40 -12.81
C MET A 9 -19.62 -36.50 -11.90
N LEU A 10 -20.93 -36.77 -11.76
CA LEU A 10 -21.82 -36.02 -10.85
C LEU A 10 -21.51 -36.30 -9.36
N GLY A 11 -21.13 -37.54 -9.03
CA GLY A 11 -20.73 -37.92 -7.67
C GLY A 11 -19.40 -37.32 -7.23
N LEU A 12 -18.43 -37.18 -8.14
CA LEU A 12 -17.10 -36.63 -7.83
C LEU A 12 -17.14 -35.10 -7.58
N ALA A 13 -18.04 -34.38 -8.28
CA ALA A 13 -18.26 -32.95 -8.04
C ALA A 13 -18.91 -32.65 -6.66
N ALA A 14 -19.76 -33.55 -6.16
CA ALA A 14 -20.41 -33.40 -4.85
C ALA A 14 -19.44 -33.60 -3.66
N VAL A 15 -18.44 -34.47 -3.80
CA VAL A 15 -17.43 -34.71 -2.75
C VAL A 15 -16.46 -33.54 -2.60
N LEU A 16 -16.08 -32.88 -3.71
CA LEU A 16 -15.22 -31.68 -3.68
C LEU A 16 -15.91 -30.47 -3.02
N LEU A 17 -17.23 -30.34 -3.14
CA LEU A 17 -18.00 -29.28 -2.48
C LEU A 17 -18.12 -29.47 -0.95
N MET A 18 -18.09 -30.71 -0.47
CA MET A 18 -18.18 -31.00 0.98
C MET A 18 -16.85 -30.85 1.74
N ALA A 19 -15.71 -30.98 1.05
CA ALA A 19 -14.38 -30.80 1.64
C ALA A 19 -14.10 -29.33 2.04
N GLY A 20 -14.67 -28.35 1.34
CA GLY A 20 -14.54 -26.93 1.69
C GLY A 20 -15.26 -26.55 2.99
N CYS A 21 -16.41 -27.18 3.25
CA CYS A 21 -17.24 -26.90 4.44
C CYS A 21 -16.67 -27.52 5.72
N SER A 22 -16.07 -28.70 5.65
CA SER A 22 -15.45 -29.36 6.82
C SER A 22 -14.21 -28.61 7.31
N GLY A 23 -13.44 -28.03 6.38
CA GLY A 23 -12.30 -27.17 6.69
C GLY A 23 -12.71 -25.97 7.54
N SER A 24 -13.70 -25.19 7.09
CA SER A 24 -14.14 -23.98 7.79
C SER A 24 -14.55 -24.25 9.25
N LYS A 25 -15.36 -25.29 9.51
CA LYS A 25 -15.78 -25.65 10.88
C LYS A 25 -14.60 -26.06 11.78
N SER A 26 -13.60 -26.74 11.23
CA SER A 26 -12.41 -27.14 12.00
C SER A 26 -11.61 -25.92 12.46
N TYR A 27 -11.43 -24.92 11.58
CA TYR A 27 -10.76 -23.67 11.92
C TYR A 27 -11.51 -22.90 13.02
N SER A 28 -12.84 -22.78 12.94
CA SER A 28 -13.64 -22.15 14.00
C SER A 28 -13.48 -22.84 15.34
N LYS A 29 -13.59 -24.19 15.39
CA LYS A 29 -13.39 -24.93 16.65
C LYS A 29 -12.01 -24.74 17.27
N LYS A 30 -10.98 -24.56 16.44
CA LYS A 30 -9.64 -24.25 16.93
C LYS A 30 -9.54 -22.81 17.44
N ALA A 31 -10.19 -21.87 16.75
CA ALA A 31 -10.30 -20.49 17.18
C ALA A 31 -11.01 -20.37 18.54
N ASP A 32 -12.11 -21.11 18.74
CA ASP A 32 -12.86 -21.12 20.01
C ASP A 32 -11.93 -21.46 21.20
N LYS A 33 -11.11 -22.51 21.06
CA LYS A 33 -10.15 -22.92 22.10
C LYS A 33 -9.07 -21.87 22.38
N LEU A 34 -8.65 -21.13 21.36
CA LEU A 34 -7.66 -20.07 21.49
C LEU A 34 -8.29 -18.84 22.17
N ASP A 35 -9.53 -18.50 21.81
CA ASP A 35 -10.32 -17.44 22.47
C ASP A 35 -10.53 -17.75 23.95
N GLU A 36 -10.93 -18.99 24.29
CA GLU A 36 -11.06 -19.46 25.68
C GLU A 36 -9.73 -19.37 26.47
N ALA A 37 -8.59 -19.49 25.79
CA ALA A 37 -7.27 -19.36 26.37
C ALA A 37 -6.75 -17.89 26.41
N GLY A 38 -7.54 -16.91 25.93
CA GLY A 38 -7.15 -15.50 25.85
C GLY A 38 -6.19 -15.16 24.71
N MET A 39 -5.98 -16.09 23.76
CA MET A 39 -5.10 -15.91 22.59
C MET A 39 -5.88 -15.25 21.44
N TYR A 40 -6.30 -13.99 21.63
CA TYR A 40 -7.24 -13.31 20.74
C TYR A 40 -6.70 -13.10 19.32
N SER A 41 -5.40 -12.82 19.16
CA SER A 41 -4.78 -12.63 17.85
C SER A 41 -4.84 -13.92 17.01
N GLU A 42 -4.42 -15.03 17.61
CA GLU A 42 -4.43 -16.33 16.96
C GLU A 42 -5.87 -16.79 16.70
N ALA A 43 -6.78 -16.59 17.67
CA ALA A 43 -8.19 -16.90 17.49
C ALA A 43 -8.79 -16.13 16.30
N ALA A 44 -8.57 -14.82 16.22
CA ALA A 44 -9.02 -13.98 15.10
C ALA A 44 -8.46 -14.48 13.76
N ASP A 45 -7.18 -14.86 13.69
CA ASP A 45 -6.60 -15.43 12.48
C ASP A 45 -7.26 -16.76 12.08
N PHE A 46 -7.53 -17.66 13.04
CA PHE A 46 -8.23 -18.91 12.75
C PHE A 46 -9.69 -18.67 12.28
N TYR A 47 -10.41 -17.74 12.89
CA TYR A 47 -11.75 -17.36 12.41
C TYR A 47 -11.71 -16.73 11.01
N TYR A 48 -10.75 -15.84 10.73
CA TYR A 48 -10.54 -15.29 9.39
C TYR A 48 -10.31 -16.39 8.36
N GLN A 49 -9.46 -17.36 8.69
CA GLN A 49 -9.19 -18.52 7.83
C GLN A 49 -10.43 -19.39 7.61
N ALA A 50 -11.31 -19.52 8.62
CA ALA A 50 -12.59 -20.20 8.46
C ALA A 50 -13.51 -19.47 7.48
N LEU A 51 -13.54 -18.14 7.52
CA LEU A 51 -14.38 -17.31 6.63
C LEU A 51 -13.86 -17.22 5.20
N VAL A 52 -12.54 -17.22 4.99
CA VAL A 52 -11.95 -17.36 3.64
C VAL A 52 -12.40 -18.66 2.97
N ARG A 53 -12.53 -19.75 3.74
CA ARG A 53 -12.98 -21.06 3.24
C ARG A 53 -14.49 -21.12 3.05
N ASN A 54 -15.25 -20.52 3.96
CA ASN A 54 -16.70 -20.44 3.87
C ASN A 54 -17.20 -19.16 4.56
N ASN A 55 -17.54 -18.16 3.75
CA ASN A 55 -18.04 -16.87 4.21
C ASN A 55 -19.43 -16.94 4.87
N LYS A 56 -20.13 -18.08 4.82
CA LYS A 56 -21.42 -18.30 5.50
C LYS A 56 -21.25 -18.94 6.88
N ASN A 57 -20.02 -19.10 7.38
CA ASN A 57 -19.77 -19.63 8.71
C ASN A 57 -20.12 -18.58 9.77
N ILE A 58 -21.32 -18.71 10.36
CA ILE A 58 -21.86 -17.78 11.36
C ILE A 58 -21.00 -17.78 12.63
N ASP A 59 -20.56 -18.96 13.10
CA ASP A 59 -19.72 -19.08 14.29
C ASP A 59 -18.40 -18.32 14.10
N ALA A 60 -17.76 -18.46 12.93
CA ALA A 60 -16.56 -17.71 12.60
C ALA A 60 -16.80 -16.21 12.44
N THR A 61 -17.98 -15.81 11.95
CA THR A 61 -18.36 -14.40 11.83
C THR A 61 -18.48 -13.75 13.20
N ILE A 62 -19.18 -14.42 14.12
CA ILE A 62 -19.35 -13.95 15.51
C ILE A 62 -18.00 -13.94 16.23
N GLY A 63 -17.24 -15.03 16.10
CA GLY A 63 -15.92 -15.18 16.69
C GLY A 63 -14.95 -14.09 16.23
N LEU A 64 -14.80 -13.89 14.91
CA LEU A 64 -13.94 -12.84 14.38
C LEU A 64 -14.42 -11.44 14.76
N LYS A 65 -15.72 -11.21 14.88
CA LYS A 65 -16.22 -9.92 15.34
C LYS A 65 -15.76 -9.62 16.76
N LYS A 66 -15.81 -10.61 17.67
CA LYS A 66 -15.36 -10.47 19.05
C LYS A 66 -13.83 -10.34 19.13
N THR A 67 -13.10 -11.37 18.70
CA THR A 67 -11.65 -11.43 18.88
C THR A 67 -10.93 -10.46 17.96
N GLY A 68 -11.46 -10.23 16.76
CA GLY A 68 -10.93 -9.22 15.85
C GLY A 68 -11.12 -7.80 16.36
N GLN A 69 -12.22 -7.49 17.06
CA GLN A 69 -12.34 -6.18 17.70
C GLN A 69 -11.29 -6.01 18.81
N GLN A 70 -11.04 -7.03 19.62
CA GLN A 70 -9.98 -6.96 20.65
C GLN A 70 -8.59 -6.73 20.04
N VAL A 71 -8.27 -7.42 18.95
CA VAL A 71 -7.00 -7.23 18.22
C VAL A 71 -6.92 -5.83 17.61
N LEU A 72 -8.02 -5.30 17.09
CA LEU A 72 -8.09 -3.93 16.61
C LEU A 72 -7.87 -2.93 17.74
N ASP A 73 -8.50 -3.13 18.90
CA ASP A 73 -8.36 -2.27 20.07
C ASP A 73 -6.90 -2.26 20.58
N ASP A 74 -6.21 -3.41 20.57
CA ASP A 74 -4.78 -3.49 20.90
C ASP A 74 -3.91 -2.68 19.93
N LYS A 75 -4.22 -2.73 18.62
CA LYS A 75 -3.54 -1.91 17.61
C LYS A 75 -3.79 -0.42 17.83
N LEU A 76 -5.03 -0.04 18.11
CA LEU A 76 -5.40 1.34 18.39
C LEU A 76 -4.79 1.85 19.71
N SER A 77 -4.58 0.97 20.70
CA SER A 77 -3.82 1.29 21.92
C SER A 77 -2.37 1.67 21.61
N ASN A 78 -1.72 1.00 20.65
CA ASN A 78 -0.38 1.38 20.22
C ASN A 78 -0.36 2.75 19.54
N PHE A 79 -1.36 3.04 18.70
CA PHE A 79 -1.54 4.37 18.15
C PHE A 79 -1.71 5.43 19.25
N PHE A 80 -2.61 5.20 20.23
CA PHE A 80 -2.83 6.13 21.33
C PHE A 80 -1.55 6.43 22.12
N LYS A 81 -0.75 5.41 22.40
CA LYS A 81 0.54 5.57 23.09
C LYS A 81 1.50 6.43 22.26
N ALA A 82 1.64 6.14 20.97
CA ALA A 82 2.51 6.90 20.08
C ALA A 82 2.06 8.37 19.93
N PHE A 83 0.75 8.59 19.76
CA PHE A 83 0.13 9.92 19.72
C PHE A 83 0.37 10.70 21.02
N SER A 84 0.09 10.09 22.18
CA SER A 84 0.22 10.74 23.49
C SER A 84 1.66 11.10 23.88
N MET A 85 2.66 10.43 23.31
CA MET A 85 4.07 10.77 23.52
C MET A 85 4.51 12.02 22.74
N GLY A 86 3.77 12.45 21.71
CA GLY A 86 3.96 13.71 20.95
C GLY A 86 5.20 13.81 20.05
N GLY A 87 6.27 13.05 20.34
CA GLY A 87 7.54 13.14 19.60
C GLY A 87 7.67 12.24 18.36
N GLN A 88 6.74 11.30 18.15
CA GLN A 88 6.88 10.24 17.15
C GLN A 88 5.69 10.21 16.16
N LYS A 89 5.48 11.32 15.44
CA LYS A 89 4.33 11.48 14.53
C LYS A 89 4.22 10.37 13.48
N ARG A 90 5.34 9.98 12.86
CA ARG A 90 5.40 8.84 11.94
C ARG A 90 4.90 7.56 12.58
N GLU A 91 5.38 7.24 13.78
CA GLU A 91 4.99 6.02 14.50
C GLU A 91 3.48 6.01 14.78
N ALA A 92 2.91 7.14 15.18
CA ALA A 92 1.47 7.27 15.38
C ALA A 92 0.69 7.05 14.07
N VAL A 93 1.08 7.74 12.98
CA VAL A 93 0.44 7.55 11.67
C VAL A 93 0.51 6.10 11.21
N ASP A 94 1.68 5.47 11.31
CA ASP A 94 1.89 4.07 10.92
C ASP A 94 1.05 3.10 11.77
N ALA A 95 0.99 3.30 13.09
CA ALA A 95 0.20 2.46 13.99
C ALA A 95 -1.31 2.53 13.71
N TYR A 96 -1.84 3.72 13.41
CA TYR A 96 -3.24 3.87 13.03
C TYR A 96 -3.53 3.20 11.67
N LEU A 97 -2.65 3.38 10.69
CA LEU A 97 -2.79 2.77 9.36
C LEU A 97 -2.71 1.24 9.42
N ASP A 98 -1.91 0.67 10.33
CA ASP A 98 -1.91 -0.78 10.60
C ASP A 98 -3.27 -1.27 11.14
N GLY A 99 -3.85 -0.56 12.11
CA GLY A 99 -5.20 -0.84 12.61
C GLY A 99 -6.27 -0.75 11.51
N LYS A 100 -6.22 0.30 10.70
CA LYS A 100 -7.12 0.49 9.54
C LYS A 100 -6.97 -0.63 8.51
N SER A 101 -5.74 -1.04 8.20
CA SER A 101 -5.46 -2.16 7.30
C SER A 101 -6.04 -3.48 7.82
N TYR A 102 -5.92 -3.73 9.13
CA TYR A 102 -6.52 -4.88 9.79
C TYR A 102 -8.06 -4.87 9.72
N LEU A 103 -8.69 -3.73 9.99
CA LEU A 103 -10.14 -3.55 9.83
C LEU A 103 -10.58 -3.86 8.39
N GLU A 104 -9.87 -3.34 7.39
CA GLU A 104 -10.20 -3.60 5.98
C GLU A 104 -9.98 -5.07 5.58
N ARG A 105 -9.00 -5.75 6.19
CA ARG A 105 -8.83 -7.20 6.03
C ARG A 105 -10.05 -7.97 6.58
N ALA A 106 -10.57 -7.63 7.76
CA ALA A 106 -11.78 -8.23 8.30
C ALA A 106 -13.02 -7.96 7.42
N ARG A 107 -13.13 -6.74 6.87
CA ARG A 107 -14.22 -6.35 5.95
C ARG A 107 -14.29 -7.24 4.72
N ARG A 108 -13.14 -7.64 4.15
CA ARG A 108 -13.06 -8.52 2.97
C ARG A 108 -13.70 -9.90 3.18
N VAL A 109 -13.79 -10.36 4.42
CA VAL A 109 -14.47 -11.62 4.78
C VAL A 109 -15.87 -11.40 5.36
N GLY A 110 -16.42 -10.19 5.20
CA GLY A 110 -17.79 -9.86 5.61
C GLY A 110 -17.95 -9.47 7.09
N VAL A 111 -16.85 -9.33 7.84
CA VAL A 111 -16.89 -8.93 9.25
C VAL A 111 -16.61 -7.44 9.39
N GLN A 112 -17.52 -6.74 10.06
CA GLN A 112 -17.38 -5.32 10.35
C GLN A 112 -16.81 -5.14 11.76
N LEU A 113 -15.63 -4.53 11.81
CA LEU A 113 -15.01 -4.01 13.02
C LEU A 113 -15.16 -2.49 13.03
N GLU A 114 -14.95 -1.87 14.18
CA GLU A 114 -15.15 -0.44 14.35
C GLU A 114 -13.92 0.24 14.95
N ILE A 115 -13.52 1.36 14.35
CA ILE A 115 -12.57 2.30 14.97
C ILE A 115 -13.40 3.39 15.65
N PRO A 116 -13.31 3.55 16.98
CA PRO A 116 -13.98 4.62 17.71
C PRO A 116 -13.64 6.02 17.17
N ASP A 117 -14.58 6.96 17.22
CA ASP A 117 -14.43 8.27 16.58
C ASP A 117 -13.30 9.15 17.13
N HIS A 118 -12.93 8.99 18.41
CA HIS A 118 -11.82 9.73 18.98
C HIS A 118 -10.50 9.38 18.27
N TYR A 119 -10.25 8.10 17.99
CA TYR A 119 -9.08 7.67 17.22
C TYR A 119 -9.01 8.26 15.83
N LYS A 120 -10.16 8.44 15.15
CA LYS A 120 -10.20 9.08 13.83
C LYS A 120 -9.79 10.54 13.91
N ARG A 121 -10.28 11.27 14.93
CA ARG A 121 -9.93 12.68 15.14
C ARG A 121 -8.45 12.85 15.46
N ASP A 122 -7.95 12.07 16.42
CA ASP A 122 -6.54 12.10 16.84
C ASP A 122 -5.62 11.75 15.66
N PHE A 123 -6.03 10.80 14.80
CA PHE A 123 -5.29 10.46 13.59
C PHE A 123 -5.24 11.62 12.59
N GLU A 124 -6.36 12.30 12.33
CA GLU A 124 -6.37 13.45 11.42
C GLU A 124 -5.51 14.60 11.93
N GLU A 125 -5.46 14.82 13.25
CA GLU A 125 -4.57 15.78 13.89
C GLU A 125 -3.09 15.45 13.63
N VAL A 126 -2.63 14.27 14.05
CA VAL A 126 -1.21 13.90 13.91
C VAL A 126 -0.80 13.69 12.46
N LYS A 127 -1.70 13.22 11.59
CA LYS A 127 -1.47 13.15 10.13
C LYS A 127 -1.23 14.55 9.58
N GLY A 128 -2.05 15.53 9.96
CA GLY A 128 -1.88 16.93 9.54
C GLY A 128 -0.52 17.49 9.92
N GLU A 129 -0.10 17.30 11.17
CA GLU A 129 1.23 17.72 11.63
C GLU A 129 2.37 17.00 10.91
N PHE A 130 2.23 15.68 10.69
CA PHE A 130 3.24 14.89 10.00
C PHE A 130 3.40 15.31 8.53
N LEU A 131 2.30 15.66 7.85
CA LEU A 131 2.31 16.18 6.49
C LEU A 131 3.05 17.51 6.39
N VAL A 132 2.99 18.37 7.43
CA VAL A 132 3.80 19.59 7.51
C VAL A 132 5.29 19.24 7.58
N GLU A 133 5.69 18.34 8.49
CA GLU A 133 7.09 17.91 8.64
C GLU A 133 7.66 17.28 7.37
N LEU A 134 6.90 16.39 6.72
CA LEU A 134 7.31 15.77 5.46
C LEU A 134 7.49 16.83 4.37
N TYR A 135 6.59 17.82 4.30
CA TYR A 135 6.64 18.84 3.26
C TYR A 135 7.83 19.78 3.42
N GLU A 136 8.13 20.21 4.66
CA GLU A 136 9.34 20.98 4.97
C GLU A 136 10.62 20.18 4.68
N ARG A 137 10.63 18.90 5.05
CA ARG A 137 11.74 18.00 4.75
C ARG A 137 11.95 17.84 3.24
N GLY A 138 10.88 17.63 2.48
CA GLY A 138 10.93 17.48 1.02
C GLY A 138 11.51 18.71 0.34
N GLN A 139 11.09 19.91 0.77
CA GLN A 139 11.67 21.17 0.29
C GLN A 139 13.16 21.30 0.64
N SER A 140 13.54 21.01 1.89
CA SER A 140 14.96 21.05 2.28
C SER A 140 15.83 20.07 1.48
N LEU A 141 15.29 18.92 1.10
CA LEU A 141 15.97 17.95 0.24
C LEU A 141 16.13 18.47 -1.19
N LEU A 142 15.10 19.14 -1.75
CA LEU A 142 15.20 19.82 -3.04
C LEU A 142 16.27 20.93 -3.04
N GLU A 143 16.31 21.75 -1.99
CA GLU A 143 17.33 22.82 -1.83
C GLU A 143 18.75 22.24 -1.82
N LYS A 144 18.93 21.08 -1.17
CA LYS A 144 20.20 20.33 -1.13
C LYS A 144 20.47 19.54 -2.41
N GLN A 145 19.56 19.58 -3.39
CA GLN A 145 19.59 18.77 -4.60
C GLN A 145 19.60 17.25 -4.35
N ASP A 146 19.16 16.80 -3.17
CA ASP A 146 18.87 15.39 -2.92
C ASP A 146 17.50 15.04 -3.51
N PHE A 147 17.48 14.95 -4.84
CA PHE A 147 16.28 14.68 -5.62
C PHE A 147 15.63 13.34 -5.30
N LYS A 148 16.44 12.30 -5.04
CA LYS A 148 15.93 10.98 -4.66
C LYS A 148 15.27 11.01 -3.29
N GLY A 149 15.88 11.68 -2.31
CA GLY A 149 15.29 11.88 -0.99
C GLY A 149 14.00 12.70 -1.07
N ALA A 150 14.00 13.78 -1.85
CA ALA A 150 12.83 14.62 -2.06
C ALA A 150 11.68 13.83 -2.71
N GLU A 151 11.94 13.10 -3.80
CA GLU A 151 10.93 12.28 -4.48
C GLU A 151 10.30 11.28 -3.50
N ALA A 152 11.11 10.55 -2.72
CA ALA A 152 10.60 9.60 -1.74
C ALA A 152 9.74 10.27 -0.66
N THR A 153 10.14 11.46 -0.21
CA THR A 153 9.41 12.22 0.82
C THR A 153 8.07 12.72 0.29
N PHE A 154 8.03 13.31 -0.91
CA PHE A 154 6.76 13.76 -1.52
C PHE A 154 5.87 12.58 -1.94
N ALA A 155 6.44 11.44 -2.33
CA ALA A 155 5.67 10.22 -2.59
C ALA A 155 4.99 9.68 -1.32
N GLU A 156 5.58 9.89 -0.15
CA GLU A 156 4.95 9.54 1.13
C GLU A 156 3.77 10.46 1.42
N ILE A 157 3.92 11.77 1.20
CA ILE A 157 2.81 12.73 1.27
C ILE A 157 1.67 12.31 0.34
N ALA A 158 1.95 12.02 -0.93
CA ALA A 158 0.94 11.63 -1.91
C ALA A 158 0.17 10.34 -1.53
N LYS A 159 0.80 9.43 -0.78
CA LYS A 159 0.12 8.23 -0.25
C LYS A 159 -0.81 8.53 0.92
N LEU A 160 -0.44 9.50 1.76
CA LEU A 160 -1.22 9.90 2.94
C LEU A 160 -2.37 10.84 2.57
N GLU A 161 -2.09 11.80 1.69
CA GLU A 161 -3.00 12.86 1.27
C GLU A 161 -2.66 13.27 -0.18
N PRO A 162 -3.31 12.65 -1.20
CA PRO A 162 -3.00 12.87 -2.60
C PRO A 162 -3.09 14.33 -3.05
N ASP A 163 -3.96 15.13 -2.45
CA ASP A 163 -4.20 16.54 -2.83
C ASP A 163 -3.49 17.53 -1.87
N TYR A 164 -2.46 17.08 -1.15
CA TYR A 164 -1.73 17.94 -0.21
C TYR A 164 -0.85 18.96 -0.92
N LYS A 165 -1.37 20.20 -1.02
CA LYS A 165 -0.67 21.35 -1.61
C LYS A 165 -0.17 21.01 -3.03
N ASP A 166 1.07 21.35 -3.35
CA ASP A 166 1.78 21.06 -4.59
C ASP A 166 2.74 19.86 -4.46
N ALA A 167 2.59 19.01 -3.44
CA ALA A 167 3.49 17.88 -3.18
C ALA A 167 3.65 16.95 -4.39
N ASN A 168 2.58 16.67 -5.15
CA ASN A 168 2.65 15.88 -6.38
C ASN A 168 3.51 16.55 -7.46
N SER A 169 3.38 17.88 -7.61
CA SER A 169 4.19 18.65 -8.56
C SER A 169 5.65 18.67 -8.14
N LEU A 170 5.93 18.82 -6.84
CA LEU A 170 7.28 18.77 -6.28
C LEU A 170 7.89 17.37 -6.38
N GLN A 171 7.10 16.31 -6.21
CA GLN A 171 7.54 14.93 -6.48
C GLN A 171 7.92 14.74 -7.94
N ALA A 172 7.08 15.20 -8.87
CA ALA A 172 7.37 15.12 -10.29
C ALA A 172 8.64 15.91 -10.65
N LEU A 173 8.80 17.12 -10.12
CA LEU A 173 10.02 17.90 -10.27
C LEU A 173 11.26 17.14 -9.75
N ALA A 174 11.17 16.55 -8.56
CA ALA A 174 12.26 15.77 -7.97
C ALA A 174 12.66 14.56 -8.83
N TYR A 175 11.71 13.94 -9.52
CA TYR A 175 11.98 12.84 -10.44
C TYR A 175 12.56 13.33 -11.79
N LEU A 176 11.98 14.38 -12.37
CA LEU A 176 12.30 14.85 -13.72
C LEU A 176 13.64 15.59 -13.79
N GLU A 177 13.93 16.46 -12.83
CA GLU A 177 15.10 17.33 -12.85
C GLU A 177 16.45 16.59 -12.93
N PRO A 178 16.74 15.55 -12.13
CA PRO A 178 18.01 14.83 -12.25
C PRO A 178 18.15 14.10 -13.58
N LEU A 179 17.07 13.51 -14.11
CA LEU A 179 17.07 12.84 -15.43
C LEU A 179 17.34 13.85 -16.55
N TYR A 180 16.69 15.01 -16.50
CA TYR A 180 16.89 16.08 -17.46
C TYR A 180 18.34 16.59 -17.44
N ARG A 181 18.90 16.84 -16.25
CA ARG A 181 20.29 17.31 -16.10
C ARG A 181 21.30 16.28 -16.61
N GLN A 182 21.11 15.00 -16.25
CA GLN A 182 21.99 13.93 -16.70
C GLN A 182 21.90 13.75 -18.21
N GLY A 183 20.69 13.78 -18.77
CA GLY A 183 20.49 13.62 -20.21
C GLY A 183 21.14 14.73 -21.02
N LYS A 184 21.10 15.96 -20.51
CA LYS A 184 21.83 17.10 -21.09
C LYS A 184 23.35 16.91 -20.99
N ALA A 185 23.86 16.50 -19.83
CA ALA A 185 25.30 16.25 -19.65
C ALA A 185 25.81 15.13 -20.56
N ASP A 186 25.06 14.05 -20.70
CA ASP A 186 25.38 12.94 -21.59
C ASP A 186 25.33 13.36 -23.06
N LEU A 187 24.41 14.24 -23.44
CA LEU A 187 24.34 14.80 -24.79
C LEU A 187 25.58 15.65 -25.11
N GLU A 188 25.96 16.54 -24.18
CA GLU A 188 27.16 17.37 -24.28
C GLU A 188 28.45 16.53 -24.30
N GLY A 189 28.46 15.40 -23.58
CA GLY A 189 29.55 14.43 -23.56
C GLY A 189 29.61 13.46 -24.75
N GLY A 190 28.68 13.56 -25.70
CA GLY A 190 28.62 12.66 -26.87
C GLY A 190 28.07 11.26 -26.56
N HIS A 191 27.51 11.03 -25.37
CA HIS A 191 26.89 9.78 -24.96
C HIS A 191 25.42 9.69 -25.43
N TYR A 192 25.21 9.84 -26.74
CA TYR A 192 23.88 10.06 -27.34
C TYR A 192 22.81 9.03 -26.97
N ARG A 193 23.17 7.75 -26.82
CA ARG A 193 22.21 6.71 -26.42
C ARG A 193 21.72 6.91 -24.98
N LYS A 194 22.62 7.24 -24.05
CA LYS A 194 22.25 7.48 -22.65
C LYS A 194 21.44 8.76 -22.50
N ALA A 195 21.87 9.83 -23.21
CA ALA A 195 21.13 11.07 -23.29
C ALA A 195 19.68 10.85 -23.76
N TYR A 196 19.51 10.06 -24.82
CA TYR A 196 18.18 9.66 -25.29
C TYR A 196 17.39 8.91 -24.20
N ASP A 197 17.97 7.87 -23.59
CA ASP A 197 17.29 7.02 -22.60
C ASP A 197 16.79 7.82 -21.38
N GLU A 198 17.51 8.87 -20.98
CA GLU A 198 17.14 9.73 -19.85
C GLU A 198 16.12 10.80 -20.24
N LEU A 199 16.34 11.50 -21.34
CA LEU A 199 15.42 12.53 -21.83
C LEU A 199 14.09 11.94 -22.30
N ASP A 200 14.08 10.70 -22.82
CA ASP A 200 12.85 10.01 -23.18
C ASP A 200 11.99 9.69 -21.95
N LYS A 201 12.60 9.35 -20.80
CA LYS A 201 11.87 9.19 -19.54
C LYS A 201 11.26 10.51 -19.07
N VAL A 202 11.99 11.62 -19.23
CA VAL A 202 11.48 12.96 -18.92
C VAL A 202 10.26 13.26 -19.79
N VAL A 203 10.37 13.13 -21.10
CA VAL A 203 9.29 13.41 -22.07
C VAL A 203 8.09 12.48 -21.90
N ALA A 204 8.32 11.20 -21.57
CA ALA A 204 7.25 10.24 -21.33
C ALA A 204 6.42 10.59 -20.09
N LYS A 205 7.04 11.22 -19.09
CA LYS A 205 6.37 11.63 -17.84
C LYS A 205 5.77 13.03 -17.96
N ASP A 206 6.46 13.97 -18.59
CA ASP A 206 5.99 15.31 -18.92
C ASP A 206 6.65 15.79 -20.22
N ALA A 207 5.86 15.76 -21.31
CA ALA A 207 6.33 16.15 -22.64
C ALA A 207 6.61 17.65 -22.78
N GLY A 208 6.14 18.48 -21.84
CA GLY A 208 6.38 19.92 -21.79
C GLY A 208 7.50 20.31 -20.81
N TYR A 209 8.22 19.34 -20.23
CA TYR A 209 9.26 19.62 -19.25
C TYR A 209 10.49 20.28 -19.92
N LYS A 210 10.56 21.61 -19.81
CA LYS A 210 11.65 22.43 -20.38
C LYS A 210 11.81 22.13 -21.89
N ASP A 211 13.04 21.97 -22.36
CA ASP A 211 13.43 21.62 -23.74
C ASP A 211 13.80 20.13 -23.87
N ALA A 212 13.32 19.26 -22.96
CA ALA A 212 13.70 17.84 -22.93
C ALA A 212 13.37 17.11 -24.24
N ARG A 213 12.27 17.50 -24.90
CA ARG A 213 11.86 16.91 -26.19
C ARG A 213 12.85 17.25 -27.30
N GLU A 214 13.24 18.52 -27.40
CA GLU A 214 14.22 19.00 -28.37
C GLU A 214 15.57 18.33 -28.15
N LEU A 215 16.05 18.26 -26.90
CA LEU A 215 17.31 17.60 -26.54
C LEU A 215 17.28 16.10 -26.87
N ARG A 216 16.16 15.42 -26.62
CA ARG A 216 16.00 13.99 -26.96
C ARG A 216 16.09 13.78 -28.48
N ASP A 217 15.39 14.60 -29.26
CA ASP A 217 15.38 14.50 -30.72
C ASP A 217 16.77 14.84 -31.31
N GLN A 218 17.51 15.75 -30.67
CA GLN A 218 18.92 16.03 -30.99
C GLN A 218 19.82 14.82 -30.72
N ALA A 219 19.64 14.13 -29.58
CA ALA A 219 20.40 12.91 -29.25
C ALA A 219 20.21 11.81 -30.31
N VAL A 220 18.98 11.62 -30.80
CA VAL A 220 18.71 10.68 -31.91
C VAL A 220 19.46 11.09 -33.17
N THR A 221 19.44 12.38 -33.50
CA THR A 221 20.06 12.90 -34.71
C THR A 221 21.58 12.71 -34.68
N LEU A 222 22.24 13.13 -33.60
CA LEU A 222 23.69 13.02 -33.44
C LEU A 222 24.16 11.56 -33.34
N GLY A 223 23.41 10.71 -32.63
CA GLY A 223 23.71 9.28 -32.52
C GLY A 223 23.71 8.52 -33.84
N ARG A 224 22.93 8.98 -34.84
CA ARG A 224 22.94 8.42 -36.21
C ARG A 224 24.22 8.75 -36.97
N TYR A 225 24.75 9.96 -36.80
CA TYR A 225 25.96 10.41 -37.49
C TYR A 225 27.25 9.85 -36.88
N SER A 226 27.26 9.51 -35.59
CA SER A 226 28.45 8.96 -34.92
C SER A 226 28.75 7.48 -35.24
N ILE A 227 27.84 6.78 -35.92
CA ILE A 227 28.00 5.36 -36.30
C ILE A 227 28.44 5.23 -37.78
N GLY A 228 28.34 6.32 -38.55
CA GLY A 228 28.70 6.38 -39.97
C GLY A 228 30.16 6.74 -40.25
#